data_AF-A0A925LN38-F1
#
_entry.id   AF-A0A925LN38-F1
#
_cell.length_a   1.000
_cell.length_b   1.000
_cell.length_c   1.000
_cell.angle_alpha   90.00
_cell.angle_beta   90.00
_cell.angle_gamma   90.00
#
_symmetry.space_group_name_H-M   'P 1'
#
loop_
_entity.id
_entity.type
_entity.pdbx_description
1 polymer ?
#
loop_
_entity_poly.entity_id
_entity_poly.type
_entity_poly.pdbx_seq_one_letter_code
_entity_poly.pdbx_strand_id
1 'polypeptide(L)' 'TWSVALGIPTHLGIMPQITGSPLVTELLTETAKELLGGYFIVELDPDRAADKLLAVIDERRKSLGI' A
#
# COMPACT_ATOMS: atom_id res chain seq x y z
N THR A 1 -1.00 5.86 -8.55
CA THR A 1 -2.20 5.11 -8.99
C THR A 1 -1.88 4.01 -9.96
N TRP A 2 -1.24 4.27 -11.10
CA TRP A 2 -0.86 3.20 -12.03
C TRP A 2 0.08 2.16 -11.40
N SER A 3 0.94 2.55 -10.46
CA SER A 3 1.82 1.62 -9.73
C SER A 3 1.03 0.58 -8.95
N VAL A 4 -0.03 1.01 -8.24
CA VAL A 4 -0.99 0.13 -7.56
C VAL A 4 -1.70 -0.79 -8.57
N ALA A 5 -2.11 -0.25 -9.72
CA ALA A 5 -2.76 -1.04 -10.78
C ALA A 5 -1.84 -2.11 -11.39
N LEU A 6 -0.53 -1.89 -11.40
CA LEU A 6 0.48 -2.86 -11.82
C LEU A 6 0.88 -3.85 -10.70
N GLY A 7 0.20 -3.82 -9.55
CA GLY A 7 0.45 -4.73 -8.44
C GLY A 7 1.54 -4.29 -7.46
N ILE A 8 1.98 -3.03 -7.54
CA ILE A 8 3.07 -2.48 -6.72
C ILE A 8 2.49 -1.78 -5.47
N PRO A 9 2.83 -2.23 -4.24
CA PRO A 9 2.52 -1.49 -3.02
C PRO A 9 3.13 -0.08 -3.07
N THR A 10 2.33 0.95 -2.85
CA THR A 10 2.73 2.36 -3.09
C THR A 10 2.47 3.20 -1.84
N HIS A 11 3.52 3.77 -1.26
CA HIS A 11 3.41 4.65 -0.10
C HIS A 11 2.91 6.06 -0.47
N LEU A 12 2.12 6.66 0.43
CA LEU A 12 1.72 8.06 0.42
C LEU A 12 2.11 8.70 1.76
N GLY A 13 3.00 9.69 1.71
CA GLY A 13 3.47 10.46 2.88
C GLY A 13 2.50 11.53 3.38
N ILE A 14 1.32 11.61 2.79
CA ILE A 14 0.25 12.55 3.16
C ILE A 14 -1.08 11.79 3.23
N MET A 15 -2.06 12.36 3.94
CA MET A 15 -3.41 11.84 3.93
C MET A 15 -4.13 12.22 2.62
N PRO A 16 -4.43 11.28 1.71
CA PRO A 16 -5.27 11.58 0.55
C PRO A 16 -6.68 12.01 0.97
N GLN A 17 -7.30 12.86 0.17
CA GLN A 17 -8.65 13.39 0.36
C GLN A 17 -9.74 12.38 -0.04
N ILE A 18 -9.66 11.16 0.50
CA ILE A 18 -10.56 10.04 0.23
C ILE A 18 -11.32 9.55 1.47
N THR A 19 -10.91 10.01 2.65
CA THR A 19 -11.43 9.56 3.96
C THR A 19 -12.89 9.92 4.21
N GLY A 20 -13.48 10.81 3.39
CA GLY A 20 -14.91 11.11 3.43
C GLY A 20 -15.81 9.96 2.95
N SER A 21 -15.25 8.93 2.32
CA SER A 21 -15.98 7.72 1.92
C SER A 21 -15.26 6.47 2.44
N PRO A 22 -15.88 5.72 3.38
CA PRO A 22 -15.34 4.45 3.86
C PRO A 22 -15.08 3.46 2.73
N LEU A 23 -16.02 3.35 1.78
CA LEU A 23 -15.92 2.46 0.62
C LEU A 23 -14.69 2.79 -0.25
N VAL A 24 -14.47 4.07 -0.55
CA VAL A 24 -13.30 4.47 -1.37
C VAL A 24 -12.00 4.25 -0.62
N THR A 25 -12.00 4.47 0.70
CA THR A 25 -10.82 4.25 1.54
C THR A 25 -10.45 2.77 1.54
N GLU A 26 -11.40 1.90 1.89
CA GLU A 26 -11.22 0.44 1.90
C GLU A 26 -10.79 -0.09 0.53
N LEU A 27 -11.44 0.37 -0.55
CA LEU A 27 -11.09 -0.03 -1.91
C LEU A 27 -9.61 0.22 -2.22
N LEU A 28 -9.09 1.38 -1.83
CA LEU A 28 -7.74 1.82 -2.17
C LEU A 28 -6.65 1.29 -1.23
N THR A 29 -6.99 0.94 0.01
CA THR A 29 -6.02 0.45 1.01
C THR A 29 -6.04 -1.06 1.21
N GLU A 30 -7.17 -1.72 0.98
CA GLU A 30 -7.38 -3.14 1.27
C GLU A 30 -7.82 -3.92 0.03
N THR A 31 -8.98 -3.61 -0.54
CA THR A 31 -9.56 -4.39 -1.65
C THR A 31 -8.64 -4.42 -2.89
N ALA A 32 -7.92 -3.33 -3.17
CA ALA A 32 -6.94 -3.28 -4.25
C ALA A 32 -5.83 -4.34 -4.10
N LYS A 33 -5.42 -4.67 -2.87
CA LYS A 33 -4.41 -5.72 -2.60
C LYS A 33 -4.89 -7.07 -3.13
N GLU A 34 -6.16 -7.40 -2.90
CA GLU A 34 -6.75 -8.67 -3.32
C GLU A 34 -6.98 -8.72 -4.83
N LEU A 35 -7.45 -7.62 -5.43
CA LEU A 35 -7.80 -7.55 -6.84
C LEU A 35 -6.59 -7.42 -7.77
N LEU A 36 -5.60 -6.64 -7.36
CA LEU A 36 -4.51 -6.17 -8.23
C LEU A 36 -3.13 -6.58 -7.70
N GLY A 37 -3.03 -7.01 -6.44
CA GLY A 37 -1.76 -7.25 -5.76
C GLY A 37 -1.08 -5.98 -5.25
N GLY A 38 -1.51 -4.80 -5.68
CA GLY A 38 -1.00 -3.49 -5.27
C GLY A 38 -2.00 -2.75 -4.41
N TYR A 39 -1.53 -1.87 -3.53
CA TYR A 39 -2.38 -1.11 -2.60
C TYR A 39 -1.64 0.13 -2.11
N PHE A 40 -2.39 1.09 -1.58
CA PHE A 40 -1.79 2.28 -0.97
C PHE A 40 -1.43 2.05 0.49
N ILE A 41 -0.23 2.49 0.87
CA ILE A 41 0.25 2.53 2.25
C ILE A 41 0.22 4.00 2.68
N VAL A 42 -0.75 4.38 3.52
CA VAL A 42 -0.77 5.72 4.11
C VAL A 42 0.04 5.68 5.40
N GLU A 43 1.12 6.45 5.45
CA GLU A 43 1.92 6.67 6.65
C GLU A 43 2.59 8.04 6.57
N LEU A 44 2.34 8.90 7.57
CA LEU A 44 2.83 10.28 7.57
C LEU A 44 4.21 10.39 8.21
N ASP A 45 4.56 9.45 9.08
CA ASP A 45 5.88 9.39 9.70
C ASP A 45 6.90 8.70 8.76
N PRO A 46 8.00 9.38 8.37
CA PRO A 46 8.93 8.85 7.37
C PRO A 46 9.68 7.59 7.85
N ASP A 47 10.01 7.50 9.14
CA ASP A 47 10.73 6.35 9.69
C ASP A 47 9.82 5.11 9.69
N ARG A 48 8.58 5.26 10.15
CA ARG A 48 7.56 4.19 10.08
C ARG A 48 7.20 3.82 8.65
N ALA A 49 7.22 4.78 7.72
CA ALA A 49 6.99 4.50 6.31
C ALA A 49 8.10 3.61 5.73
N ALA A 50 9.36 3.90 6.09
CA ALA A 50 10.51 3.07 5.71
C ALA A 50 10.37 1.65 6.27
N ASP A 51 10.04 1.51 7.55
CA ASP A 51 9.82 0.21 8.19
C ASP A 51 8.71 -0.60 7.49
N LYS A 52 7.59 0.05 7.17
CA LYS A 52 6.48 -0.58 6.43
C LYS A 52 6.88 -1.02 5.03
N LEU A 53 7.65 -0.21 4.30
CA LEU A 53 8.13 -0.55 2.97
C LEU A 53 9.11 -1.73 3.01
N LEU A 54 10.02 -1.76 3.99
CA LEU A 54 10.93 -2.89 4.21
C LEU A 54 10.16 -4.17 4.52
N ALA A 55 9.18 -4.11 5.42
CA ALA A 55 8.33 -5.26 5.75
C ALA A 55 7.60 -5.83 4.52
N VAL A 56 7.12 -4.95 3.62
CA VAL A 56 6.47 -5.36 2.36
C VAL A 56 7.47 -6.01 1.41
N ILE A 57 8.69 -5.49 1.30
CA ILE A 57 9.75 -6.10 0.48
C ILE A 57 10.07 -7.50 1.01
N ASP A 58 10.21 -7.66 2.33
CA ASP A 58 10.49 -8.95 2.97
C ASP A 58 9.34 -9.94 2.81
N GLU A 59 8.08 -9.51 2.94
CA GLU A 59 6.88 -10.33 2.65
C GLU A 59 6.96 -10.90 1.22
N ARG A 60 7.30 -10.06 0.24
CA ARG A 60 7.42 -10.48 -1.17
C ARG A 60 8.62 -11.39 -1.40
N ARG A 61 9.78 -11.09 -0.83
CA ARG A 61 10.96 -11.96 -0.91
C ARG A 61 10.68 -13.35 -0.34
N LYS A 62 10.05 -13.42 0.83
CA LYS A 62 9.64 -14.67 1.47
C LYS A 62 8.71 -15.48 0.57
N SER A 63 7.75 -14.83 -0.11
CA SER A 63 6.86 -15.51 -1.06
C SER A 63 7.58 -16.12 -2.27
N LEU A 64 8.77 -15.61 -2.58
CA LEU A 64 9.65 -16.12 -3.64
C LEU A 64 10.72 -17.08 -3.12
N GLY A 65 10.76 -17.37 -1.80
CA GLY A 65 11.77 -18.21 -1.18
C GLY A 65 13.14 -17.56 -1.03
N ILE A 66 13.20 -16.22 -0.93
CA ILE A 66 14.42 -15.40 -0.77
C ILE A 66 14.42 -14.63 0.56
#